data_AF-A0A2P6V818-F1
#
_entry.id   AF-A0A2P6V818-F1
#
_cell.length_a   1.000
_cell.length_b   1.000
_cell.length_c   1.000
_cell.angle_alpha   90.00
_cell.angle_beta   90.00
_cell.angle_gamma   90.00
#
_symmetry.space_group_name_H-M   'P 1'
#
loop_
_entity.id
_entity.type
_entity.pdbx_description
1 polymer ?
#
loop_
_entity_poly.entity_id
_entity_poly.type
_entity_poly.pdbx_seq_one_letter_code
_entity_poly.pdbx_strand_id
1 'polypeptide(L)'
;MRGLWLLAGGYVLARLTGGALAHMTGIFRRNAGRKRRLLRQLEVVEERIAIMVALQEWAEKQAAPPGAAQVAAAAARPAEGAAEAEAVAAEAEAVLAVAPPRRVSPAASEESGGSGELVEMPMVEELEAAEEGTAGPSGSGAAAGRSGSNGGGGGGRSRSAGAGSAGADPSGLSGLKAYVVGWLQACVLVARSARQARSLPAAAVTESNIASPGLLLCYRAAALGWALIIGLCQLANKGPYVFVFFTVWNWWLLTLYFALASAASARAWLACRQQQQAAETPAAQQQRAKGGRSADWLERAAVAVFCTETPVTLAIDFLTWFVLVPMLMADPSAQRVQFWEERIFNFESYNQHGFNAVMMLGDLVLNQIPVTMTDAGWLALWGSLFGLWSGLFYHRTNRFIYPFLDAHKPYAWASYLGVFGVLWVAFLLFWGAARARTLLLVPRSRARKAAAAAAGGGARGAAAAPASAEQLLEARGSSSLQPRVQPCVALVQDKMKVG
;
A
#
# COMPACT_ATOMS: atom_id res chain seq x y z
N MET A 1 34.64 -14.66 8.62
CA MET A 1 33.44 -14.20 9.39
C MET A 1 32.48 -13.30 8.61
N ARG A 2 32.90 -12.22 7.91
CA ARG A 2 31.98 -11.30 7.21
C ARG A 2 31.14 -11.93 6.07
N GLY A 3 31.64 -12.96 5.39
CA GLY A 3 30.87 -13.69 4.37
C GLY A 3 29.77 -14.58 4.93
N LEU A 4 29.91 -15.05 6.17
CA LEU A 4 28.94 -15.95 6.80
C LEU A 4 27.62 -15.23 7.12
N TRP A 5 27.68 -13.96 7.50
CA TRP A 5 26.50 -13.13 7.75
C TRP A 5 25.68 -12.83 6.49
N LEU A 6 26.34 -12.63 5.35
CA LEU A 6 25.66 -12.42 4.07
C LEU A 6 25.00 -13.71 3.57
N LEU A 7 25.64 -14.86 3.77
CA LEU A 7 25.05 -16.16 3.44
C LEU A 7 23.90 -16.52 4.38
N ALA A 8 24.02 -16.23 5.67
CA ALA A 8 22.94 -16.44 6.64
C ALA A 8 21.74 -15.52 6.36
N GLY A 9 21.99 -14.22 6.10
CA GLY A 9 20.95 -13.28 5.70
C GLY A 9 20.30 -13.65 4.37
N GLY A 10 21.09 -14.07 3.38
CA GLY A 10 20.59 -14.56 2.09
C GLY A 10 19.79 -15.85 2.21
N TYR A 11 20.20 -16.78 3.08
CA TYR A 11 19.48 -18.03 3.36
C TYR A 11 18.14 -17.77 4.06
N VAL A 12 18.13 -16.90 5.08
CA VAL A 12 16.89 -16.49 5.77
C VAL A 12 15.97 -15.78 4.79
N LEU A 13 16.47 -14.85 3.98
CA LEU A 13 15.68 -14.16 2.97
C LEU A 13 15.15 -15.14 1.92
N ALA A 14 15.95 -16.10 1.45
CA ALA A 14 15.53 -17.14 0.51
C ALA A 14 14.51 -18.12 1.12
N ARG A 15 14.62 -18.45 2.41
CA ARG A 15 13.64 -19.28 3.14
C ARG A 15 12.31 -18.54 3.32
N LEU A 16 12.36 -17.27 3.70
CA LEU A 16 11.17 -16.44 3.89
C LEU A 16 10.49 -16.16 2.56
N THR A 17 11.26 -15.77 1.53
CA THR A 17 10.72 -15.53 0.18
C THR A 17 10.29 -16.81 -0.50
N GLY A 18 11.04 -17.91 -0.38
CA GLY A 18 10.69 -19.20 -0.98
C GLY A 18 9.45 -19.83 -0.34
N GLY A 19 9.31 -19.76 0.99
CA GLY A 19 8.10 -20.17 1.70
C GLY A 19 6.90 -19.30 1.34
N ALA A 20 7.07 -17.98 1.28
CA ALA A 20 6.04 -17.06 0.84
C ALA A 20 5.65 -17.29 -0.63
N LEU A 21 6.60 -17.56 -1.53
CA LEU A 21 6.35 -17.83 -2.94
C LEU A 21 5.64 -19.18 -3.13
N ALA A 22 6.04 -20.22 -2.40
CA ALA A 22 5.35 -21.51 -2.38
C ALA A 22 3.93 -21.37 -1.82
N HIS A 23 3.75 -20.57 -0.78
CA HIS A 23 2.42 -20.29 -0.23
C HIS A 23 1.56 -19.48 -1.20
N MET A 24 2.11 -18.43 -1.82
CA MET A 24 1.42 -17.61 -2.84
C MET A 24 1.02 -18.46 -4.04
N THR A 25 1.91 -19.31 -4.56
CA THR A 25 1.58 -20.24 -5.66
C THR A 25 0.53 -21.27 -5.24
N GLY A 26 0.54 -21.72 -3.98
CA GLY A 26 -0.52 -22.54 -3.39
C GLY A 26 -1.87 -21.82 -3.36
N ILE A 27 -1.90 -20.54 -2.96
CA ILE A 27 -3.11 -19.71 -2.99
C ILE A 27 -3.61 -19.52 -4.42
N PHE A 28 -2.74 -19.22 -5.38
CA PHE A 28 -3.13 -19.13 -6.79
C PHE A 28 -3.75 -20.43 -7.31
N ARG A 29 -3.18 -21.59 -6.96
CA ARG A 29 -3.75 -22.90 -7.31
C ARG A 29 -5.12 -23.11 -6.65
N ARG A 30 -5.28 -22.79 -5.36
CA ARG A 30 -6.56 -22.89 -4.64
C ARG A 30 -7.62 -21.95 -5.23
N ASN A 31 -7.27 -20.70 -5.51
CA ASN A 31 -8.15 -19.71 -6.12
C ASN A 31 -8.55 -20.10 -7.55
N ALA A 32 -7.62 -20.64 -8.35
CA ALA A 32 -7.95 -21.22 -9.66
C ALA A 32 -8.90 -22.42 -9.54
N GLY A 33 -8.76 -23.22 -8.47
CA GLY A 33 -9.72 -24.27 -8.10
C GLY A 33 -11.11 -23.72 -7.75
N ARG A 34 -11.18 -22.70 -6.89
CA ARG A 34 -12.43 -22.04 -6.47
C ARG A 34 -13.14 -21.38 -7.66
N LYS A 35 -12.40 -20.68 -8.53
CA LYS A 35 -12.93 -20.09 -9.78
C LYS A 35 -13.57 -21.15 -10.68
N ARG A 36 -12.89 -22.28 -10.91
CA ARG A 36 -13.46 -23.39 -11.71
C ARG A 36 -14.69 -24.04 -11.07
N ARG A 37 -14.80 -24.01 -9.74
CA ARG A 37 -16.01 -24.50 -9.04
C ARG A 37 -17.17 -23.51 -9.20
N LEU A 38 -16.91 -22.22 -9.04
CA LEU A 38 -17.92 -21.17 -9.22
C LEU A 38 -18.44 -21.11 -10.66
N LEU A 39 -17.55 -21.22 -11.66
CA LEU A 39 -17.97 -21.28 -13.06
C LEU A 39 -18.90 -22.47 -13.33
N ARG A 40 -18.60 -23.66 -12.79
CA ARG A 40 -19.50 -24.82 -12.87
C ARG A 40 -20.82 -24.62 -12.15
N GLN A 41 -20.83 -23.90 -11.02
CA GLN A 41 -22.08 -23.57 -10.33
C GLN A 41 -22.91 -22.57 -11.15
N LEU A 42 -22.26 -21.63 -11.83
CA LEU A 42 -22.91 -20.68 -12.72
C LEU A 42 -23.54 -21.41 -13.92
N GLU A 43 -22.82 -22.35 -14.55
CA GLU A 43 -23.33 -23.20 -15.62
C GLU A 43 -24.60 -23.96 -15.19
N VAL A 44 -24.63 -24.51 -13.98
CA VAL A 44 -25.83 -25.19 -13.43
C VAL A 44 -26.99 -24.21 -13.22
N VAL A 45 -26.72 -22.98 -12.80
CA VAL A 45 -27.76 -21.95 -12.63
C VAL A 45 -28.31 -21.53 -13.99
N GLU A 46 -27.44 -21.32 -14.99
CA GLU A 46 -27.84 -21.01 -16.37
C GLU A 46 -28.68 -22.14 -16.98
N GLU A 47 -28.30 -23.41 -16.76
CA GLU A 47 -29.08 -24.57 -17.19
C GLU A 47 -30.46 -24.62 -16.52
N ARG A 48 -30.55 -24.32 -15.22
CA ARG A 48 -31.83 -24.23 -14.50
C ARG A 48 -32.72 -23.11 -15.04
N ILE A 49 -32.14 -21.95 -15.35
CA ILE A 49 -32.88 -20.83 -15.96
C ILE A 49 -33.40 -21.26 -17.33
N ALA A 50 -32.58 -21.91 -18.16
CA ALA A 50 -33.00 -22.41 -19.46
C ALA A 50 -34.15 -23.43 -19.37
N ILE A 51 -34.08 -24.35 -18.40
CA ILE A 51 -35.16 -25.31 -18.13
C ILE A 51 -36.43 -24.58 -17.69
N MET A 52 -36.34 -23.59 -16.80
CA MET A 52 -37.50 -22.82 -16.34
C MET A 52 -38.17 -22.07 -17.50
N VAL A 53 -37.38 -21.45 -18.38
CA VAL A 53 -37.88 -20.77 -19.59
C VAL A 53 -38.57 -21.77 -20.52
N ALA A 54 -37.97 -22.93 -20.79
CA ALA A 54 -38.56 -23.96 -21.63
C ALA A 54 -39.87 -24.53 -21.05
N LEU A 55 -39.95 -24.70 -19.73
CA LEU A 55 -41.17 -25.13 -19.05
C LEU A 55 -42.27 -24.07 -19.14
N GLN A 56 -41.91 -22.78 -19.03
CA GLN A 56 -42.85 -21.68 -19.22
C GLN A 56 -43.40 -21.66 -20.65
N GLU A 57 -42.53 -21.74 -21.67
CA GLU A 57 -42.96 -21.80 -23.07
C GLU A 57 -43.85 -23.02 -23.36
N TRP A 58 -43.54 -24.17 -22.77
CA TRP A 58 -44.37 -25.37 -22.89
C TRP A 58 -45.74 -25.18 -22.24
N ALA A 59 -45.80 -24.59 -21.04
CA ALA A 59 -47.04 -24.30 -20.35
C ALA A 59 -47.92 -23.31 -21.13
N GLU A 60 -47.32 -22.27 -21.70
CA GLU A 60 -48.00 -21.30 -22.56
C GLU A 60 -48.59 -21.98 -23.82
N LYS A 61 -47.85 -22.92 -24.43
CA LYS A 61 -48.35 -23.72 -25.58
C LYS A 61 -49.51 -24.64 -25.20
N GLN A 62 -49.51 -25.22 -24.00
CA GLN A 62 -50.60 -26.09 -23.52
C GLN A 62 -51.84 -25.30 -23.09
N ALA A 63 -51.65 -24.09 -22.55
CA ALA A 63 -52.74 -23.21 -22.15
C ALA A 63 -53.40 -22.51 -23.35
N ALA A 64 -52.77 -22.52 -24.53
CA ALA A 64 -53.35 -21.96 -25.73
C ALA A 64 -54.62 -22.73 -26.13
N PRO A 65 -55.77 -22.06 -26.36
CA PRO A 65 -57.01 -22.74 -26.69
C PRO A 65 -56.85 -23.55 -27.98
N PRO A 66 -57.46 -24.77 -28.07
CA PRO A 66 -57.42 -25.58 -29.28
C PRO A 66 -58.03 -24.78 -30.44
N GLY A 67 -57.18 -24.34 -31.37
CA GLY A 67 -57.54 -23.44 -32.48
C GLY A 67 -56.66 -22.19 -32.60
N ALA A 68 -55.98 -21.75 -31.53
CA ALA A 68 -55.12 -20.55 -31.56
C ALA A 68 -53.96 -20.69 -32.57
N ALA A 69 -53.39 -21.89 -32.71
CA ALA A 69 -52.36 -22.18 -33.71
C ALA A 69 -52.90 -22.15 -35.15
N GLN A 70 -54.17 -22.50 -35.36
CA GLN A 70 -54.82 -22.41 -36.68
C GLN A 70 -55.13 -20.96 -37.04
N VAL A 71 -55.56 -20.14 -36.07
CA VAL A 71 -55.78 -18.70 -36.27
C VAL A 71 -54.45 -17.98 -36.55
N ALA A 72 -53.38 -18.28 -35.80
CA ALA A 72 -52.06 -17.72 -36.05
C ALA A 72 -51.47 -18.17 -37.41
N ALA A 73 -51.65 -19.43 -37.80
CA ALA A 73 -51.22 -19.94 -39.10
C ALA A 73 -52.05 -19.38 -40.27
N ALA A 74 -53.33 -19.09 -40.06
CA ALA A 74 -54.18 -18.42 -41.04
C ALA A 74 -53.79 -16.95 -41.20
N ALA A 75 -53.48 -16.24 -40.11
CA ALA A 75 -53.01 -14.85 -40.12
C ALA A 75 -51.60 -14.69 -40.73
N ALA A 76 -50.77 -15.73 -40.69
CA ALA A 76 -49.43 -15.72 -41.27
C ALA A 76 -49.40 -16.03 -42.78
N ARG A 77 -50.53 -16.36 -43.42
CA ARG A 77 -50.59 -16.47 -44.89
C ARG A 77 -50.53 -15.05 -45.48
N PRO A 78 -49.59 -14.75 -46.39
CA PRO A 78 -49.59 -13.46 -47.08
C PRO A 78 -50.90 -13.33 -47.84
N ALA A 79 -51.67 -12.29 -47.53
CA ALA A 79 -53.00 -12.07 -48.07
C ALA A 79 -52.94 -11.76 -49.57
N GLU A 80 -53.06 -12.79 -50.42
CA GLU A 80 -53.49 -12.62 -51.81
C GLU A 80 -55.01 -12.43 -51.82
N GLY A 81 -55.47 -11.22 -51.48
CA GLY A 81 -56.88 -10.84 -51.55
C GLY A 81 -57.30 -9.87 -50.45
N ALA A 82 -57.28 -8.57 -50.76
CA ALA A 82 -57.58 -7.49 -49.81
C ALA A 82 -59.03 -7.41 -49.32
N ALA A 83 -59.94 -8.27 -49.80
CA ALA A 83 -61.37 -8.21 -49.48
C ALA A 83 -61.85 -9.27 -48.48
N GLU A 84 -61.13 -10.39 -48.28
CA GLU A 84 -61.50 -11.44 -47.30
C GLU A 84 -60.87 -11.23 -45.92
N ALA A 85 -59.82 -10.40 -45.80
CA ALA A 85 -59.12 -10.14 -44.55
C ALA A 85 -59.97 -9.36 -43.52
N GLU A 86 -60.93 -8.55 -43.98
CA GLU A 86 -61.79 -7.73 -43.11
C GLU A 86 -62.86 -8.56 -42.39
N ALA A 87 -63.33 -9.66 -43.01
CA ALA A 87 -64.33 -10.55 -42.42
C ALA A 87 -63.73 -11.49 -41.34
N VAL A 88 -62.51 -11.99 -41.56
CA VAL A 88 -61.83 -12.88 -40.60
C VAL A 88 -61.31 -12.10 -39.38
N ALA A 89 -60.94 -10.82 -39.55
CA ALA A 89 -60.55 -9.95 -38.44
C ALA A 89 -61.72 -9.68 -37.47
N ALA A 90 -62.94 -9.51 -37.98
CA ALA A 90 -64.14 -9.28 -37.17
C ALA A 90 -64.56 -10.53 -36.37
N GLU A 91 -64.35 -11.73 -36.92
CA GLU A 91 -64.68 -12.99 -36.23
C GLU A 91 -63.64 -13.36 -35.16
N ALA A 92 -62.36 -13.03 -35.38
CA ALA A 92 -61.30 -13.20 -34.39
C ALA A 92 -61.44 -12.26 -33.17
N GLU A 93 -61.98 -11.05 -33.37
CA GLU A 93 -62.23 -10.08 -32.29
C GLU A 93 -63.38 -10.52 -31.35
N ALA A 94 -64.36 -11.27 -31.87
CA ALA A 94 -65.47 -11.80 -31.07
C ALA A 94 -65.06 -12.99 -30.18
N VAL A 95 -64.07 -13.79 -30.58
CA VAL A 95 -63.58 -14.95 -29.80
C VAL A 95 -62.58 -14.55 -28.70
N LEU A 96 -61.93 -13.39 -28.83
CA LEU A 96 -60.98 -12.85 -27.85
C LEU A 96 -61.61 -12.04 -26.70
N ALA A 97 -62.94 -11.89 -26.69
CA ALA A 97 -63.68 -11.18 -25.64
C ALA A 97 -63.90 -12.01 -24.34
N VAL A 98 -63.02 -12.98 -24.04
CA VAL A 98 -62.97 -13.62 -22.72
C VAL A 98 -62.07 -12.77 -21.81
N ALA A 99 -62.64 -12.30 -20.71
CA ALA A 99 -61.97 -11.43 -19.75
C ALA A 99 -60.59 -11.98 -19.33
N PRO A 100 -59.52 -11.17 -19.37
CA PRO A 100 -58.20 -11.63 -19.00
C PRO A 100 -58.18 -12.06 -17.52
N PRO A 101 -57.43 -13.12 -17.16
CA PRO A 101 -57.21 -13.42 -15.76
C PRO A 101 -56.55 -12.22 -15.09
N ARG A 102 -57.08 -11.86 -13.91
CA ARG A 102 -56.59 -10.77 -13.05
C ARG A 102 -55.07 -10.88 -12.91
N ARG A 103 -54.31 -9.99 -13.59
CA ARG A 103 -52.89 -9.81 -13.31
C ARG A 103 -52.77 -9.37 -11.85
N VAL A 104 -52.15 -10.20 -11.03
CA VAL A 104 -51.63 -9.76 -9.75
C VAL A 104 -50.46 -8.85 -10.09
N SER A 105 -50.65 -7.54 -9.91
CA SER A 105 -49.57 -6.57 -10.02
C SER A 105 -48.45 -6.96 -9.05
N PRO A 106 -47.18 -7.05 -9.48
CA PRO A 106 -46.09 -7.01 -8.53
C PRO A 106 -46.17 -5.65 -7.84
N ALA A 107 -46.10 -5.67 -6.51
CA ALA A 107 -46.07 -4.48 -5.69
C ALA A 107 -45.05 -3.49 -6.27
N ALA A 108 -45.50 -2.26 -6.50
CA ALA A 108 -44.66 -1.14 -6.86
C ALA A 108 -43.59 -0.96 -5.76
N SER A 109 -42.37 -1.41 -6.03
CA SER A 109 -41.20 -0.90 -5.34
C SER A 109 -40.91 0.47 -5.93
N GLU A 110 -41.19 1.50 -5.15
CA GLU A 110 -40.84 2.88 -5.43
C GLU A 110 -39.38 2.99 -5.87
N GLU A 111 -39.17 3.59 -7.03
CA GLU A 111 -37.90 4.21 -7.39
C GLU A 111 -37.58 5.30 -6.36
N SER A 112 -36.64 4.99 -5.46
CA SER A 112 -35.83 6.01 -4.82
C SER A 112 -34.53 6.10 -5.60
N GLY A 113 -34.44 7.13 -6.44
CA GLY A 113 -33.19 7.62 -7.01
C GLY A 113 -32.25 8.08 -5.89
N GLY A 114 -31.59 7.13 -5.23
CA GLY A 114 -30.57 7.35 -4.24
C GLY A 114 -29.26 7.74 -4.91
N SER A 115 -28.91 9.01 -4.79
CA SER A 115 -27.56 9.52 -5.02
C SER A 115 -26.51 8.62 -4.36
N GLY A 116 -25.70 7.93 -5.17
CA GLY A 116 -24.42 7.33 -4.78
C GLY A 116 -24.34 6.86 -3.33
N GLU A 117 -25.19 5.90 -2.96
CA GLU A 117 -25.07 5.19 -1.69
C GLU A 117 -23.73 4.46 -1.74
N LEU A 118 -22.73 5.09 -1.10
CA LEU A 118 -21.45 4.46 -0.81
C LEU A 118 -21.78 3.14 -0.15
N VAL A 119 -21.53 2.05 -0.87
CA VAL A 119 -21.59 0.68 -0.35
C VAL A 119 -20.72 0.66 0.90
N GLU A 120 -21.35 0.82 2.07
CA GLU A 120 -20.70 0.68 3.35
C GLU A 120 -20.22 -0.76 3.40
N MET A 121 -18.90 -0.93 3.44
CA MET A 121 -18.36 -2.26 3.65
C MET A 121 -18.85 -2.74 5.02
N PRO A 122 -19.60 -3.85 5.08
CA PRO A 122 -20.08 -4.40 6.33
C PRO A 122 -18.87 -4.98 7.04
N MET A 123 -18.32 -4.17 7.94
CA MET A 123 -17.09 -4.50 8.64
C MET A 123 -17.33 -4.59 10.14
N VAL A 124 -18.43 -4.03 10.63
CA VAL A 124 -18.81 -4.10 12.05
C VAL A 124 -20.30 -4.37 12.19
N GLU A 125 -21.19 -3.67 11.47
CA GLU A 125 -22.64 -3.85 11.61
C GLU A 125 -23.16 -5.25 11.23
N GLU A 126 -22.64 -5.92 10.19
CA GLU A 126 -23.05 -7.32 9.92
C GLU A 126 -22.51 -8.31 10.96
N LEU A 127 -21.37 -8.01 11.58
CA LEU A 127 -20.79 -8.85 12.64
C LEU A 127 -21.53 -8.64 13.96
N GLU A 128 -21.88 -7.40 14.29
CA GLU A 128 -22.74 -7.04 15.42
C GLU A 128 -24.17 -7.57 15.21
N ALA A 129 -24.73 -7.49 14.00
CA ALA A 129 -26.03 -8.07 13.67
C ALA A 129 -26.02 -9.62 13.69
N ALA A 130 -24.90 -10.26 13.34
CA ALA A 130 -24.74 -11.71 13.49
C ALA A 130 -24.58 -12.16 14.95
N GLU A 131 -23.96 -11.33 15.80
CA GLU A 131 -23.87 -11.55 17.25
C GLU A 131 -25.24 -11.32 17.94
N GLU A 132 -26.03 -10.33 17.52
CA GLU A 132 -27.39 -10.11 18.02
C GLU A 132 -28.39 -11.19 17.55
N GLY A 133 -28.21 -11.74 16.33
CA GLY A 133 -29.08 -12.78 15.78
C GLY A 133 -28.89 -14.19 16.35
N THR A 134 -27.82 -14.44 17.13
CA THR A 134 -27.54 -15.76 17.73
C THR A 134 -27.94 -15.87 19.20
N ALA A 135 -28.40 -14.78 19.81
CA ALA A 135 -29.03 -14.78 21.14
C ALA A 135 -30.52 -15.20 21.06
N GLY A 136 -30.78 -16.43 20.59
CA GLY A 136 -32.12 -17.02 20.70
C GLY A 136 -32.49 -17.29 22.18
N PRO A 137 -33.77 -17.21 22.56
CA PRO A 137 -34.20 -17.32 23.96
C PRO A 137 -33.92 -18.74 24.48
N SER A 138 -32.90 -18.87 25.33
CA SER A 138 -32.66 -20.08 26.11
C SER A 138 -33.85 -20.28 27.06
N GLY A 139 -34.67 -21.28 26.75
CA GLY A 139 -35.83 -21.67 27.54
C GLY A 139 -35.47 -21.98 28.99
N SER A 140 -36.16 -21.32 29.91
CA SER A 140 -36.09 -21.54 31.35
C SER A 140 -36.87 -22.80 31.72
N GLY A 141 -36.15 -23.90 31.92
CA GLY A 141 -36.65 -25.06 32.65
C GLY A 141 -35.96 -25.13 34.01
N ALA A 142 -36.63 -24.73 35.09
CA ALA A 142 -36.31 -25.20 36.43
C ALA A 142 -37.48 -25.04 37.39
N ALA A 143 -37.89 -26.18 37.94
CA ALA A 143 -38.86 -26.34 38.99
C ALA A 143 -38.32 -25.92 40.37
N ALA A 144 -39.26 -25.44 41.19
CA ALA A 144 -39.41 -25.66 42.63
C ALA A 144 -38.27 -25.32 43.61
N GLY A 145 -38.57 -24.38 44.51
CA GLY A 145 -38.62 -24.75 45.93
C GLY A 145 -38.04 -23.77 46.94
N ARG A 146 -38.96 -23.15 47.71
CA ARG A 146 -38.79 -22.56 49.07
C ARG A 146 -37.98 -21.26 49.16
N SER A 147 -38.21 -20.33 50.09
CA SER A 147 -39.22 -19.98 51.09
C SER A 147 -38.53 -18.86 51.87
N GLY A 148 -39.16 -17.70 52.09
CA GLY A 148 -38.50 -16.64 52.86
C GLY A 148 -39.18 -15.28 52.78
N SER A 149 -40.26 -15.15 53.55
CA SER A 149 -41.02 -13.93 53.84
C SER A 149 -40.20 -12.90 54.63
N ASN A 150 -40.27 -11.62 54.22
CA ASN A 150 -40.40 -10.37 55.01
C ASN A 150 -39.94 -9.21 54.11
N GLY A 151 -40.59 -8.08 53.94
CA GLY A 151 -41.64 -7.43 54.73
C GLY A 151 -41.28 -5.94 54.81
N GLY A 152 -42.15 -5.05 54.34
CA GLY A 152 -42.06 -3.60 54.48
C GLY A 152 -41.11 -2.92 53.48
N GLY A 153 -41.46 -1.85 52.77
CA GLY A 153 -42.48 -0.85 53.04
C GLY A 153 -41.81 0.52 52.97
N GLY A 154 -42.28 1.36 52.06
CA GLY A 154 -42.17 2.81 52.19
C GLY A 154 -41.07 3.51 51.39
N GLY A 155 -41.48 4.60 50.75
CA GLY A 155 -40.63 5.78 50.61
C GLY A 155 -40.18 6.10 49.19
N GLY A 156 -41.08 6.73 48.44
CA GLY A 156 -40.70 7.49 47.26
C GLY A 156 -39.61 8.51 47.58
N ARG A 157 -38.57 8.54 46.74
CA ARG A 157 -37.66 9.67 46.62
C ARG A 157 -37.40 9.93 45.15
N SER A 158 -38.07 10.97 44.67
CA SER A 158 -37.75 11.79 43.52
C SER A 158 -36.24 11.98 43.39
N ARG A 159 -35.64 11.33 42.38
CA ARG A 159 -34.28 11.65 41.94
C ARG A 159 -34.36 12.94 41.12
N SER A 160 -34.00 14.02 41.80
CA SER A 160 -33.63 15.30 41.19
C SER A 160 -32.63 15.07 40.07
N ALA A 161 -32.95 15.61 38.89
CA ALA A 161 -32.01 15.82 37.80
C ALA A 161 -30.88 16.73 38.31
N GLY A 162 -29.78 16.11 38.76
CA GLY A 162 -28.53 16.79 38.98
C GLY A 162 -27.94 17.12 37.61
N ALA A 163 -28.13 18.36 37.17
CA ALA A 163 -27.30 18.96 36.13
C ALA A 163 -25.85 18.96 36.66
N GLY A 164 -25.14 17.86 36.44
CA GLY A 164 -23.72 17.74 36.70
C GLY A 164 -23.03 18.77 35.83
N SER A 165 -22.51 19.82 36.46
CA SER A 165 -21.63 20.78 35.81
C SER A 165 -20.54 19.99 35.12
N ALA A 166 -20.47 20.08 33.80
CA ALA A 166 -19.35 19.62 33.01
C ALA A 166 -18.11 20.42 33.46
N GLY A 167 -17.48 19.95 34.54
CA GLY A 167 -16.19 20.45 34.99
C GLY A 167 -15.23 20.20 33.84
N ALA A 168 -14.79 21.27 33.18
CA ALA A 168 -13.77 21.21 32.16
C ALA A 168 -12.53 20.56 32.78
N ASP A 169 -12.34 19.28 32.47
CA ASP A 169 -11.27 18.47 33.03
C ASP A 169 -9.93 19.09 32.59
N PRO A 170 -9.09 19.59 33.52
CA PRO A 170 -7.83 20.26 33.20
C PRO A 170 -6.83 19.34 32.46
N SER A 171 -7.13 18.03 32.37
CA SER A 171 -6.40 17.03 31.59
C SER A 171 -6.35 17.35 30.09
N GLY A 172 -7.35 18.04 29.53
CA GLY A 172 -7.39 18.37 28.09
C GLY A 172 -6.24 19.25 27.61
N LEU A 173 -5.78 20.19 28.44
CA LEU A 173 -4.67 21.09 28.11
C LEU A 173 -3.30 20.40 28.10
N SER A 174 -3.10 19.36 28.92
CA SER A 174 -1.84 18.60 28.93
C SER A 174 -1.64 17.79 27.65
N GLY A 175 -2.71 17.18 27.12
CA GLY A 175 -2.65 16.42 25.87
C GLY A 175 -2.26 17.31 24.69
N LEU A 176 -2.93 18.46 24.54
CA LEU A 176 -2.66 19.39 23.44
C LEU A 176 -1.20 19.88 23.45
N LYS A 177 -0.64 20.19 24.63
CA LYS A 177 0.77 20.61 24.76
C LYS A 177 1.74 19.53 24.27
N ALA A 178 1.52 18.27 24.65
CA ALA A 178 2.37 17.16 24.22
C ALA A 178 2.32 16.97 22.69
N TYR A 179 1.14 17.05 22.09
CA TYR A 179 0.98 17.01 20.63
C TYR A 179 1.74 18.14 19.93
N VAL A 180 1.57 19.39 20.38
CA VAL A 180 2.26 20.55 19.79
C VAL A 180 3.78 20.40 19.87
N VAL A 181 4.32 19.96 21.01
CA VAL A 181 5.75 19.72 21.18
C VAL A 181 6.27 18.65 20.21
N GLY A 182 5.55 17.54 20.08
CA GLY A 182 5.89 16.46 19.13
C GLY A 182 5.92 16.95 17.68
N TRP A 183 4.92 17.74 17.27
CA TRP A 183 4.86 18.34 15.93
C TRP A 183 6.00 19.32 15.68
N LEU A 184 6.32 20.20 16.65
CA LEU A 184 7.45 21.12 16.54
C LEU A 184 8.78 20.37 16.39
N GLN A 185 8.97 19.30 17.18
CA GLN A 185 10.15 18.44 17.06
C GLN A 185 10.24 17.80 15.67
N ALA A 186 9.14 17.24 15.14
CA ALA A 186 9.08 16.68 13.80
C ALA A 186 9.44 17.73 12.74
N CYS A 187 8.87 18.93 12.81
CA CYS A 187 9.16 20.05 11.90
C CYS A 187 10.64 20.46 11.93
N VAL A 188 11.26 20.52 13.12
CA VAL A 188 12.70 20.84 13.25
C VAL A 188 13.57 19.76 12.60
N LEU A 189 13.25 18.48 12.81
CA LEU A 189 13.98 17.36 12.20
C LEU A 189 13.80 17.35 10.67
N VAL A 190 12.59 17.59 10.17
CA VAL A 190 12.29 17.74 8.74
C VAL A 190 13.10 18.90 8.14
N ALA A 191 13.13 20.06 8.78
CA ALA A 191 13.90 21.20 8.31
C ALA A 191 15.42 20.93 8.29
N ARG A 192 15.93 20.11 9.22
CA ARG A 192 17.33 19.67 9.22
C ARG A 192 17.60 18.68 8.09
N SER A 193 16.77 17.64 7.94
CA SER A 193 16.88 16.67 6.84
C SER A 193 16.78 17.35 5.47
N ALA A 194 15.83 18.27 5.28
CA ALA A 194 15.68 19.04 4.04
C ALA A 194 16.92 19.89 3.72
N ARG A 195 17.56 20.51 4.73
CA ARG A 195 18.82 21.24 4.54
C ARG A 195 19.95 20.32 4.13
N GLN A 196 20.09 19.17 4.78
CA GLN A 196 21.08 18.17 4.41
C GLN A 196 20.85 17.66 2.97
N ALA A 197 19.60 17.43 2.58
CA ALA A 197 19.22 16.98 1.26
C ALA A 197 19.64 17.95 0.14
N ARG A 198 19.74 19.27 0.42
CA ARG A 198 20.23 20.27 -0.55
C ARG A 198 21.71 20.11 -0.90
N SER A 199 22.50 19.53 0.02
CA SER A 199 23.92 19.28 -0.18
C SER A 199 24.21 17.92 -0.82
N LEU A 200 23.19 17.08 -1.02
CA LEU A 200 23.38 15.75 -1.58
C LEU A 200 23.78 15.84 -3.05
N PRO A 201 24.72 15.02 -3.52
CA PRO A 201 24.99 14.90 -4.95
C PRO A 201 23.80 14.20 -5.63
N ALA A 202 23.41 14.66 -6.81
CA ALA A 202 22.30 14.04 -7.57
C ALA A 202 22.57 12.55 -7.87
N ALA A 203 23.85 12.18 -8.04
CA ALA A 203 24.30 10.81 -8.21
C ALA A 203 23.90 9.88 -7.06
N ALA A 204 23.70 10.39 -5.84
CA ALA A 204 23.25 9.55 -4.72
C ALA A 204 21.86 8.93 -4.97
N VAL A 205 21.00 9.62 -5.74
CA VAL A 205 19.66 9.13 -6.07
C VAL A 205 19.67 8.33 -7.37
N THR A 206 20.49 8.72 -8.35
CA THR A 206 20.40 8.24 -9.73
C THR A 206 21.46 7.21 -10.13
N GLU A 207 22.53 7.06 -9.35
CA GLU A 207 23.51 5.98 -9.54
C GLU A 207 23.24 4.79 -8.61
N SER A 208 23.71 3.62 -9.06
CA SER A 208 23.68 2.40 -8.25
C SER A 208 25.06 2.05 -7.70
N ASN A 209 25.10 1.37 -6.55
CA ASN A 209 26.32 0.81 -5.99
C ASN A 209 26.85 -0.40 -6.79
N ILE A 210 25.94 -1.20 -7.37
CA ILE A 210 26.26 -2.51 -7.95
C ILE A 210 25.74 -2.69 -9.38
N ALA A 211 24.79 -1.87 -9.81
CA ALA A 211 24.14 -1.95 -11.11
C ALA A 211 24.52 -0.79 -12.04
N SER A 212 24.20 -0.93 -13.33
CA SER A 212 24.26 0.19 -14.27
C SER A 212 23.09 1.16 -14.02
N PRO A 213 23.21 2.44 -14.41
CA PRO A 213 22.10 3.39 -14.29
C PRO A 213 20.82 2.94 -15.02
N GLY A 214 20.98 2.26 -16.17
CA GLY A 214 19.85 1.70 -16.92
C GLY A 214 19.13 0.59 -16.16
N LEU A 215 19.86 -0.31 -15.49
CA LEU A 215 19.25 -1.38 -14.70
C LEU A 215 18.51 -0.83 -13.47
N LEU A 216 19.06 0.19 -12.80
CA LEU A 216 18.37 0.89 -11.71
C LEU A 216 17.05 1.54 -12.20
N LEU A 217 17.08 2.19 -13.37
CA LEU A 217 15.88 2.75 -13.99
C LEU A 217 14.85 1.66 -14.29
N CYS A 218 15.25 0.55 -14.92
CA CYS A 218 14.35 -0.56 -15.23
C CYS A 218 13.72 -1.14 -13.95
N TYR A 219 14.50 -1.33 -12.89
CA TYR A 219 13.99 -1.81 -11.60
C TYR A 219 12.91 -0.88 -11.04
N ARG A 220 13.19 0.42 -10.98
CA ARG A 220 12.26 1.42 -10.45
C ARG A 220 11.00 1.55 -11.30
N ALA A 221 11.14 1.51 -12.63
CA ALA A 221 10.01 1.57 -13.55
C ALA A 221 9.12 0.32 -13.44
N ALA A 222 9.72 -0.87 -13.27
CA ALA A 222 8.97 -2.11 -13.05
C ALA A 222 8.23 -2.09 -11.71
N ALA A 223 8.90 -1.66 -10.63
CA ALA A 223 8.28 -1.49 -9.32
C ALA A 223 7.14 -0.45 -9.35
N LEU A 224 7.32 0.67 -10.05
CA LEU A 224 6.27 1.67 -10.29
C LEU A 224 5.07 1.07 -11.01
N GLY A 225 5.31 0.39 -12.14
CA GLY A 225 4.24 -0.23 -12.92
C GLY A 225 3.46 -1.25 -12.11
N TRP A 226 4.16 -2.09 -11.34
CA TRP A 226 3.54 -3.06 -10.44
C TRP A 226 2.71 -2.38 -9.34
N ALA A 227 3.30 -1.42 -8.64
CA ALA A 227 2.63 -0.70 -7.55
C ALA A 227 1.35 0.01 -8.03
N LEU A 228 1.43 0.63 -9.21
CA LEU A 228 0.31 1.33 -9.84
C LEU A 228 -0.80 0.35 -10.26
N ILE A 229 -0.47 -0.79 -10.88
CA ILE A 229 -1.46 -1.79 -11.28
C ILE A 229 -2.23 -2.30 -10.06
N ILE A 230 -1.54 -2.73 -9.01
CA ILE A 230 -2.19 -3.23 -7.79
C ILE A 230 -3.02 -2.13 -7.11
N GLY A 231 -2.50 -0.90 -7.03
CA GLY A 231 -3.21 0.22 -6.44
C GLY A 231 -4.49 0.59 -7.19
N LEU A 232 -4.44 0.60 -8.52
CA LEU A 232 -5.61 0.83 -9.38
C LEU A 232 -6.62 -0.32 -9.29
N CYS A 233 -6.17 -1.57 -9.28
CA CYS A 233 -7.05 -2.72 -9.07
C CYS A 233 -7.74 -2.67 -7.70
N GLN A 234 -7.02 -2.32 -6.63
CA GLN A 234 -7.59 -2.13 -5.30
C GLN A 234 -8.67 -1.02 -5.32
N LEU A 235 -8.36 0.13 -5.91
CA LEU A 235 -9.28 1.26 -6.01
C LEU A 235 -10.52 0.91 -6.84
N ALA A 236 -10.36 0.19 -7.96
CA ALA A 236 -11.47 -0.24 -8.80
C ALA A 236 -12.38 -1.26 -8.11
N ASN A 237 -11.81 -2.20 -7.35
CA ASN A 237 -12.57 -3.28 -6.72
C ASN A 237 -13.27 -2.84 -5.43
N LYS A 238 -12.66 -1.92 -4.66
CA LYS A 238 -13.12 -1.54 -3.31
C LYS A 238 -13.62 -0.10 -3.22
N GLY A 239 -13.49 0.67 -4.29
CA GLY A 239 -13.88 2.08 -4.32
C GLY A 239 -12.95 2.99 -3.50
N PRO A 240 -13.25 4.30 -3.42
CA PRO A 240 -12.40 5.29 -2.75
C PRO A 240 -12.35 5.15 -1.23
N TYR A 241 -13.25 4.36 -0.62
CA TYR A 241 -13.25 4.14 0.83
C TYR A 241 -11.95 3.49 1.34
N VAL A 242 -11.19 2.82 0.47
CA VAL A 242 -9.87 2.27 0.81
C VAL A 242 -8.90 3.31 1.39
N PHE A 243 -9.06 4.59 1.03
CA PHE A 243 -8.25 5.69 1.56
C PHE A 243 -8.51 6.00 3.05
N VAL A 244 -9.42 5.29 3.72
CA VAL A 244 -9.51 5.36 5.18
C VAL A 244 -8.29 4.68 5.84
N PHE A 245 -7.74 3.63 5.23
CA PHE A 245 -6.71 2.79 5.86
C PHE A 245 -5.29 3.31 5.65
N PHE A 246 -4.46 3.27 6.69
CA PHE A 246 -3.05 3.69 6.64
C PHE A 246 -2.22 2.86 5.66
N THR A 247 -2.54 1.58 5.54
CA THR A 247 -1.85 0.64 4.64
C THR A 247 -2.00 1.07 3.18
N VAL A 248 -3.16 1.63 2.83
CA VAL A 248 -3.45 2.16 1.50
C VAL A 248 -2.72 3.49 1.29
N TRP A 249 -2.70 4.38 2.28
CA TRP A 249 -1.87 5.59 2.23
C TRP A 249 -0.40 5.25 1.96
N ASN A 250 0.11 4.24 2.65
CA ASN A 250 1.48 3.78 2.50
C ASN A 250 1.72 3.15 1.11
N TRP A 251 0.77 2.37 0.59
CA TRP A 251 0.87 1.84 -0.78
C TRP A 251 0.99 2.94 -1.85
N TRP A 252 0.22 4.02 -1.70
CA TRP A 252 0.30 5.16 -2.61
C TRP A 252 1.56 6.01 -2.38
N LEU A 253 2.07 6.10 -1.15
CA LEU A 253 3.36 6.72 -0.85
C LEU A 253 4.52 5.93 -1.50
N LEU A 254 4.49 4.59 -1.47
CA LEU A 254 5.38 3.72 -2.21
C LEU A 254 5.29 3.93 -3.73
N THR A 255 4.07 4.03 -4.25
CA THR A 255 3.85 4.31 -5.68
C THR A 255 4.45 5.67 -6.06
N LEU A 256 4.23 6.70 -5.24
CA LEU A 256 4.82 8.03 -5.41
C LEU A 256 6.34 7.98 -5.35
N TYR A 257 6.93 7.21 -4.41
CA TYR A 257 8.37 7.02 -4.34
C TYR A 257 8.94 6.52 -5.66
N PHE A 258 8.41 5.41 -6.17
CA PHE A 258 8.91 4.81 -7.41
C PHE A 258 8.65 5.70 -8.63
N ALA A 259 7.59 6.52 -8.62
CA ALA A 259 7.37 7.53 -9.65
C ALA A 259 8.47 8.60 -9.65
N LEU A 260 8.75 9.21 -8.48
CA LEU A 260 9.79 10.22 -8.33
C LEU A 260 11.18 9.65 -8.65
N ALA A 261 11.49 8.47 -8.13
CA ALA A 261 12.78 7.80 -8.33
C ALA A 261 13.00 7.37 -9.79
N SER A 262 11.95 6.87 -10.47
CA SER A 262 12.01 6.55 -11.91
C SER A 262 12.23 7.80 -12.75
N ALA A 263 11.49 8.89 -12.47
CA ALA A 263 11.66 10.15 -13.18
C ALA A 263 13.09 10.72 -13.02
N ALA A 264 13.63 10.71 -11.79
CA ALA A 264 15.00 11.13 -11.51
C ALA A 264 16.03 10.27 -12.27
N SER A 265 15.88 8.93 -12.24
CA SER A 265 16.73 8.00 -12.97
C SER A 265 16.65 8.17 -14.49
N ALA A 266 15.45 8.38 -15.04
CA ALA A 266 15.24 8.59 -16.47
C ALA A 266 15.92 9.86 -16.95
N ARG A 267 15.75 10.97 -16.21
CA ARG A 267 16.41 12.24 -16.53
C ARG A 267 17.93 12.14 -16.49
N ALA A 268 18.49 11.48 -15.49
CA ALA A 268 19.93 11.25 -15.40
C ALA A 268 20.45 10.36 -16.55
N TRP A 269 19.69 9.34 -16.92
CA TRP A 269 20.03 8.44 -18.03
C TRP A 269 20.01 9.17 -19.38
N LEU A 270 18.99 9.99 -19.65
CA LEU A 270 18.90 10.81 -20.85
C LEU A 270 20.05 11.83 -20.92
N ALA A 271 20.34 12.53 -19.82
CA ALA A 271 21.46 13.45 -19.75
C ALA A 271 22.80 12.74 -20.01
N CYS A 272 22.98 11.52 -19.51
CA CYS A 272 24.18 10.72 -19.77
C CYS A 272 24.30 10.36 -21.26
N ARG A 273 23.20 9.99 -21.93
CA ARG A 273 23.20 9.71 -23.38
C ARG A 273 23.53 10.94 -24.21
N GLN A 274 22.93 12.08 -23.90
CA GLN A 274 23.24 13.35 -24.57
C GLN A 274 24.71 13.74 -24.38
N GLN A 275 25.24 13.58 -23.17
CA GLN A 275 26.65 13.82 -22.88
C GLN A 275 27.57 12.87 -23.64
N GLN A 276 27.20 11.60 -23.81
CA GLN A 276 27.98 10.64 -24.59
C GLN A 276 28.06 11.04 -26.07
N GLN A 277 26.97 11.56 -26.63
CA GLN A 277 26.95 12.09 -28.00
C GLN A 277 27.78 13.36 -28.13
N ALA A 278 27.75 14.25 -27.14
CA ALA A 278 28.52 15.49 -27.14
C ALA A 278 30.01 15.32 -26.78
N ALA A 279 30.37 14.25 -26.07
CA ALA A 279 31.72 13.97 -25.56
C ALA A 279 32.76 13.63 -26.65
N GLU A 280 32.37 13.66 -27.93
CA GLU A 280 33.27 13.75 -29.06
C GLU A 280 34.09 15.06 -29.03
N THR A 281 33.67 16.08 -28.27
CA THR A 281 34.43 17.32 -28.07
C THR A 281 35.30 17.30 -26.79
N PRO A 282 36.62 17.64 -26.87
CA PRO A 282 37.52 17.72 -25.72
C PRO A 282 37.05 18.69 -24.60
N ALA A 283 36.37 19.78 -24.97
CA ALA A 283 35.84 20.75 -24.02
C ALA A 283 34.77 20.16 -23.08
N ALA A 284 33.92 19.27 -23.60
CA ALA A 284 32.88 18.60 -22.81
C ALA A 284 33.48 17.63 -21.77
N GLN A 285 34.63 17.02 -22.06
CA GLN A 285 35.33 16.14 -21.12
C GLN A 285 35.89 16.93 -19.92
N GLN A 286 36.41 18.14 -20.16
CA GLN A 286 36.95 18.98 -19.09
C GLN A 286 35.85 19.55 -18.17
N GLN A 287 34.67 19.88 -18.70
CA GLN A 287 33.51 20.26 -17.90
C GLN A 287 33.00 19.11 -17.03
N ARG A 288 33.02 17.87 -17.56
CA ARG A 288 32.61 16.67 -16.81
C ARG A 288 33.49 16.40 -15.58
N ALA A 289 34.77 16.74 -15.64
CA ALA A 289 35.71 16.55 -14.53
C ALA A 289 35.51 17.57 -13.39
N LYS A 290 34.88 18.72 -13.65
CA LYS A 290 34.90 19.86 -12.71
C LYS A 290 33.74 19.95 -11.72
N GLY A 291 32.68 19.14 -11.79
CA GLY A 291 31.66 19.19 -10.74
C GLY A 291 30.50 18.22 -10.87
N GLY A 292 30.19 17.50 -9.79
CA GLY A 292 28.93 16.79 -9.66
C GLY A 292 27.77 17.77 -9.40
N ARG A 293 26.65 17.60 -10.09
CA ARG A 293 25.43 18.38 -9.84
C ARG A 293 24.86 18.04 -8.46
N SER A 294 24.46 19.06 -7.69
CA SER A 294 23.67 18.86 -6.47
C SER A 294 22.26 18.35 -6.79
N ALA A 295 21.68 17.57 -5.88
CA ALA A 295 20.31 17.09 -5.95
C ALA A 295 19.33 18.27 -6.03
N ASP A 296 18.46 18.25 -7.02
CA ASP A 296 17.39 19.22 -7.16
C ASP A 296 16.13 18.79 -6.41
N TRP A 297 15.01 19.48 -6.63
CA TRP A 297 13.79 19.22 -5.87
C TRP A 297 13.24 17.81 -6.07
N LEU A 298 13.37 17.24 -7.28
CA LEU A 298 12.84 15.91 -7.61
C LEU A 298 13.62 14.83 -6.86
N GLU A 299 14.95 14.92 -6.91
CA GLU A 299 15.83 14.02 -6.14
C GLU A 299 15.61 14.14 -4.64
N ARG A 300 15.45 15.36 -4.12
CA ARG A 300 15.21 15.59 -2.69
C ARG A 300 13.84 15.05 -2.25
N ALA A 301 12.81 15.20 -3.08
CA ALA A 301 11.50 14.61 -2.82
C ALA A 301 11.60 13.08 -2.79
N ALA A 302 12.29 12.47 -3.74
CA ALA A 302 12.52 11.02 -3.75
C ALA A 302 13.25 10.55 -2.46
N VAL A 303 14.25 11.29 -1.98
CA VAL A 303 14.95 10.98 -0.71
C VAL A 303 14.01 11.07 0.48
N ALA A 304 13.20 12.14 0.58
CA ALA A 304 12.25 12.31 1.69
C ALA A 304 11.23 11.16 1.72
N VAL A 305 10.62 10.84 0.58
CA VAL A 305 9.66 9.73 0.48
C VAL A 305 10.34 8.39 0.76
N PHE A 306 11.54 8.14 0.24
CA PHE A 306 12.29 6.90 0.51
C PHE A 306 12.54 6.68 2.00
N CYS A 307 12.96 7.74 2.71
CA CYS A 307 13.28 7.67 4.13
C CYS A 307 12.05 7.52 5.03
N THR A 308 10.87 7.93 4.55
CA THR A 308 9.59 7.66 5.21
C THR A 308 9.08 6.27 4.89
N GLU A 309 8.97 5.95 3.60
CA GLU A 309 8.29 4.76 3.11
C GLU A 309 8.98 3.47 3.54
N THR A 310 10.31 3.42 3.45
CA THR A 310 11.05 2.19 3.77
C THR A 310 10.81 1.71 5.21
N PRO A 311 11.00 2.54 6.26
CA PRO A 311 10.72 2.10 7.62
C PRO A 311 9.23 1.90 7.90
N VAL A 312 8.31 2.66 7.29
CA VAL A 312 6.86 2.42 7.46
C VAL A 312 6.46 1.08 6.88
N THR A 313 6.93 0.74 5.67
CA THR A 313 6.72 -0.57 5.06
C THR A 313 7.20 -1.69 5.98
N LEU A 314 8.42 -1.60 6.55
CA LEU A 314 8.92 -2.61 7.49
C LEU A 314 8.06 -2.71 8.76
N ALA A 315 7.60 -1.58 9.29
CA ALA A 315 6.74 -1.54 10.47
C ALA A 315 5.35 -2.14 10.19
N ILE A 316 4.73 -1.79 9.08
CA ILE A 316 3.41 -2.32 8.66
C ILE A 316 3.51 -3.82 8.44
N ASP A 317 4.50 -4.31 7.71
CA ASP A 317 4.68 -5.74 7.46
C ASP A 317 4.87 -6.50 8.78
N PHE A 318 5.66 -5.93 9.71
CA PHE A 318 5.83 -6.51 11.04
C PHE A 318 4.51 -6.57 11.81
N LEU A 319 3.80 -5.44 11.91
CA LEU A 319 2.52 -5.37 12.62
C LEU A 319 1.49 -6.31 12.01
N THR A 320 1.39 -6.37 10.68
CA THR A 320 0.46 -7.26 10.00
C THR A 320 0.76 -8.72 10.34
N TRP A 321 1.98 -9.20 10.08
CA TRP A 321 2.25 -10.64 10.19
C TRP A 321 2.52 -11.14 11.61
N PHE A 322 3.07 -10.32 12.49
CA PHE A 322 3.47 -10.75 13.83
C PHE A 322 2.53 -10.30 14.94
N VAL A 323 1.64 -9.35 14.68
CA VAL A 323 0.67 -8.86 15.68
C VAL A 323 -0.75 -9.13 15.19
N LEU A 324 -1.13 -8.58 14.04
CA LEU A 324 -2.50 -8.59 13.56
C LEU A 324 -2.94 -10.00 13.15
N VAL A 325 -2.15 -10.72 12.34
CA VAL A 325 -2.48 -12.09 11.92
C VAL A 325 -2.63 -13.02 13.12
N PRO A 326 -1.68 -13.15 14.05
CA PRO A 326 -1.86 -14.00 15.23
C PRO A 326 -3.08 -13.62 16.07
N MET A 327 -3.32 -12.32 16.26
CA MET A 327 -4.48 -11.84 17.01
C MET A 327 -5.80 -12.24 16.35
N LEU A 328 -5.92 -12.10 15.02
CA LEU A 328 -7.14 -12.44 14.29
C LEU A 328 -7.34 -13.95 14.15
N MET A 329 -6.26 -14.73 14.09
CA MET A 329 -6.33 -16.19 14.02
C MET A 329 -6.56 -16.84 15.40
N ALA A 330 -6.36 -16.10 16.49
CA ALA A 330 -6.66 -16.55 17.85
C ALA A 330 -8.13 -16.35 18.26
N ASP A 331 -8.99 -15.88 17.35
CA ASP A 331 -10.41 -15.69 17.61
C ASP A 331 -11.10 -17.05 17.84
N PRO A 332 -11.90 -17.20 18.93
CA PRO A 332 -12.55 -18.47 19.23
C PRO A 332 -13.64 -18.86 18.21
N SER A 333 -14.17 -17.90 17.44
CA SER A 333 -15.18 -18.18 16.42
C SER A 333 -14.54 -18.60 15.09
N ALA A 334 -14.77 -19.86 14.71
CA ALA A 334 -14.28 -20.39 13.43
C ALA A 334 -14.77 -19.58 12.21
N GLN A 335 -15.99 -19.02 12.28
CA GLN A 335 -16.53 -18.18 11.22
C GLN A 335 -15.76 -16.86 11.10
N ARG A 336 -15.41 -16.23 12.23
CA ARG A 336 -14.61 -14.99 12.26
C ARG A 336 -13.20 -15.24 11.75
N VAL A 337 -12.57 -16.35 12.16
CA VAL A 337 -11.26 -16.75 11.64
C VAL A 337 -11.32 -16.90 10.11
N GLN A 338 -12.29 -17.66 9.58
CA GLN A 338 -12.43 -17.86 8.13
C GLN A 338 -12.65 -16.53 7.38
N PHE A 339 -13.48 -15.63 7.91
CA PHE A 339 -13.69 -14.29 7.35
C PHE A 339 -12.38 -13.49 7.25
N TRP A 340 -11.56 -13.53 8.30
CA TRP A 340 -10.27 -12.84 8.32
C TRP A 340 -9.23 -13.51 7.44
N GLU A 341 -9.23 -14.85 7.35
CA GLU A 341 -8.37 -15.58 6.43
C GLU A 341 -8.60 -15.14 4.98
N GLU A 342 -9.86 -15.00 4.55
CA GLU A 342 -10.17 -14.54 3.19
C GLU A 342 -9.71 -13.08 2.93
N ARG A 343 -9.76 -12.22 3.97
CA ARG A 343 -9.33 -10.81 3.88
C ARG A 343 -7.82 -10.60 4.00
N ILE A 344 -7.10 -11.46 4.71
CA ILE A 344 -5.66 -11.30 4.97
C ILE A 344 -4.82 -12.17 4.05
N PHE A 345 -5.27 -13.37 3.70
CA PHE A 345 -4.51 -14.30 2.87
C PHE A 345 -4.94 -14.22 1.40
N ASN A 346 -5.07 -13.00 0.89
CA ASN A 346 -5.29 -12.74 -0.53
C ASN A 346 -4.09 -12.04 -1.17
N PHE A 347 -4.08 -12.06 -2.51
CA PHE A 347 -2.99 -11.51 -3.31
C PHE A 347 -2.70 -10.04 -3.01
N GLU A 348 -3.73 -9.22 -2.78
CA GLU A 348 -3.58 -7.80 -2.48
C GLU A 348 -2.84 -7.59 -1.16
N SER A 349 -3.24 -8.30 -0.11
CA SER A 349 -2.60 -8.25 1.20
C SER A 349 -1.12 -8.68 1.14
N TYR A 350 -0.78 -9.76 0.40
CA TYR A 350 0.64 -10.13 0.21
C TYR A 350 1.47 -9.06 -0.50
N ASN A 351 0.85 -8.30 -1.40
CA ASN A 351 1.52 -7.20 -2.04
C ASN A 351 1.75 -6.05 -1.05
N GLN A 352 0.70 -5.64 -0.33
CA GLN A 352 0.71 -4.52 0.61
C GLN A 352 1.49 -4.78 1.91
N HIS A 353 1.72 -6.05 2.25
CA HIS A 353 2.33 -6.47 3.51
C HIS A 353 3.55 -7.37 3.33
N GLY A 354 4.13 -7.48 2.14
CA GLY A 354 5.37 -8.23 2.00
C GLY A 354 6.14 -7.91 0.74
N PHE A 355 5.46 -7.85 -0.42
CA PHE A 355 6.13 -7.52 -1.67
C PHE A 355 6.59 -6.05 -1.70
N ASN A 356 5.85 -5.12 -1.07
CA ASN A 356 6.30 -3.76 -0.78
C ASN A 356 7.71 -3.73 -0.12
N ALA A 357 7.96 -4.52 0.92
CA ALA A 357 9.28 -4.56 1.55
C ALA A 357 10.35 -5.09 0.60
N VAL A 358 10.04 -6.08 -0.24
CA VAL A 358 10.97 -6.55 -1.28
C VAL A 358 11.34 -5.42 -2.25
N MET A 359 10.36 -4.61 -2.66
CA MET A 359 10.59 -3.45 -3.53
C MET A 359 11.46 -2.38 -2.83
N MET A 360 11.14 -2.01 -1.60
CA MET A 360 11.88 -0.95 -0.88
C MET A 360 13.31 -1.40 -0.50
N LEU A 361 13.48 -2.64 -0.04
CA LEU A 361 14.80 -3.20 0.30
C LEU A 361 15.65 -3.46 -0.94
N GLY A 362 15.03 -3.86 -2.06
CA GLY A 362 15.73 -3.98 -3.33
C GLY A 362 16.26 -2.63 -3.81
N ASP A 363 15.46 -1.57 -3.73
CA ASP A 363 15.96 -0.23 -4.06
C ASP A 363 17.03 0.24 -3.07
N LEU A 364 16.90 -0.05 -1.76
CA LEU A 364 17.94 0.26 -0.77
C LEU A 364 19.29 -0.36 -1.15
N VAL A 365 19.32 -1.63 -1.59
CA VAL A 365 20.55 -2.30 -2.02
C VAL A 365 21.12 -1.64 -3.28
N LEU A 366 20.25 -1.28 -4.23
CA LEU A 366 20.67 -0.74 -5.52
C LEU A 366 21.12 0.72 -5.41
N ASN A 367 20.37 1.59 -4.71
CA ASN A 367 20.58 3.03 -4.67
C ASN A 367 21.75 3.46 -3.77
N GLN A 368 22.12 4.74 -3.82
CA GLN A 368 23.18 5.35 -3.01
C GLN A 368 22.64 6.42 -2.03
N ILE A 369 21.32 6.41 -1.76
CA ILE A 369 20.69 7.43 -0.91
C ILE A 369 21.24 7.30 0.51
N PRO A 370 21.90 8.34 1.07
CA PRO A 370 22.37 8.29 2.44
C PRO A 370 21.20 8.44 3.40
N VAL A 371 21.21 7.64 4.46
CA VAL A 371 20.21 7.69 5.53
C VAL A 371 20.87 8.15 6.82
N THR A 372 20.24 9.10 7.47
CA THR A 372 20.70 9.76 8.70
C THR A 372 19.59 9.84 9.73
N MET A 373 19.96 10.01 11.01
CA MET A 373 18.96 10.05 12.09
C MET A 373 17.98 11.22 11.97
N THR A 374 18.37 12.32 11.32
CA THR A 374 17.47 13.44 11.03
C THR A 374 16.33 13.09 10.09
N ASP A 375 16.48 12.02 9.29
CA ASP A 375 15.45 11.58 8.36
C ASP A 375 14.25 10.95 9.08
N ALA A 376 14.39 10.59 10.36
CA ALA A 376 13.27 10.23 11.24
C ALA A 376 12.22 11.36 11.36
N GLY A 377 12.60 12.61 11.06
CA GLY A 377 11.65 13.71 10.99
C GLY A 377 10.55 13.50 9.96
N TRP A 378 10.89 12.96 8.78
CA TRP A 378 9.90 12.68 7.73
C TRP A 378 8.94 11.55 8.13
N LEU A 379 9.48 10.53 8.79
CA LEU A 379 8.69 9.45 9.40
C LEU A 379 7.70 9.98 10.44
N ALA A 380 8.17 10.83 11.35
CA ALA A 380 7.33 11.45 12.37
C ALA A 380 6.24 12.34 11.74
N LEU A 381 6.58 13.13 10.72
CA LEU A 381 5.62 13.97 10.02
C LEU A 381 4.52 13.13 9.35
N TRP A 382 4.90 12.05 8.66
CA TRP A 382 3.94 11.16 7.99
C TRP A 382 3.01 10.45 8.97
N GLY A 383 3.56 9.89 10.06
CA GLY A 383 2.76 9.29 11.13
C GLY A 383 1.80 10.29 11.77
N SER A 384 2.24 11.54 11.95
CA SER A 384 1.41 12.61 12.52
C SER A 384 0.30 13.05 11.56
N LEU A 385 0.57 13.10 10.25
CA LEU A 385 -0.44 13.41 9.23
C LEU A 385 -1.55 12.35 9.22
N PHE A 386 -1.19 11.06 9.27
CA PHE A 386 -2.19 10.01 9.37
C PHE A 386 -2.92 10.04 10.73
N GLY A 387 -2.22 10.32 11.83
CA GLY A 387 -2.85 10.50 13.13
C GLY A 387 -3.92 11.59 13.13
N LEU A 388 -3.64 12.73 12.48
CA LEU A 388 -4.61 13.81 12.29
C LEU A 388 -5.81 13.34 11.46
N TRP A 389 -5.56 12.68 10.32
CA TRP A 389 -6.62 12.11 9.49
C TRP A 389 -7.50 11.13 10.27
N SER A 390 -6.90 10.19 11.00
CA SER A 390 -7.61 9.21 11.82
C SER A 390 -8.44 9.87 12.92
N GLY A 391 -7.94 10.95 13.53
CA GLY A 391 -8.68 11.72 14.52
C GLY A 391 -9.88 12.45 13.92
N LEU A 392 -9.72 13.06 12.74
CA LEU A 392 -10.82 13.69 12.01
C LEU A 392 -11.88 12.67 11.58
N PHE A 393 -11.44 11.51 11.11
CA PHE A 393 -12.33 10.40 10.76
C PHE A 393 -13.15 9.97 11.98
N TYR A 394 -12.49 9.70 13.11
CA TYR A 394 -13.17 9.34 14.35
C TYR A 394 -14.17 10.41 14.80
N HIS A 395 -13.79 11.68 14.76
CA HIS A 395 -14.69 12.77 15.14
C HIS A 395 -15.96 12.83 14.27
N ARG A 396 -15.84 12.48 12.98
CA ARG A 396 -16.96 12.48 12.03
C ARG A 396 -17.85 11.25 12.15
N THR A 397 -17.27 10.07 12.35
CA THR A 397 -17.97 8.79 12.24
C THR A 397 -18.24 8.14 13.60
N ASN A 398 -17.62 8.64 14.66
CA ASN A 398 -17.54 8.02 15.98
C ASN A 398 -17.01 6.58 15.94
N ARG A 399 -16.22 6.23 14.91
CA ARG A 399 -15.66 4.91 14.67
C ARG A 399 -14.13 4.98 14.56
N PHE A 400 -13.42 4.11 15.27
CA PHE A 400 -11.97 3.97 15.11
C PHE A 400 -11.67 3.13 13.87
N ILE A 401 -10.69 3.57 13.07
CA ILE A 401 -10.27 2.86 11.84
C ILE A 401 -9.69 1.48 12.18
N TYR A 402 -8.99 1.39 13.32
CA TYR A 402 -8.33 0.18 13.78
C TYR A 402 -8.78 -0.14 15.21
N PRO A 403 -9.21 -1.38 15.51
CA PRO A 403 -9.65 -1.75 16.86
C PRO A 403 -8.59 -1.59 17.95
N PHE A 404 -7.31 -1.65 17.60
CA PHE A 404 -6.20 -1.44 18.53
C PHE A 404 -5.88 0.05 18.78
N LEU A 405 -6.46 0.96 18.00
CA LEU A 405 -6.39 2.41 18.20
C LEU A 405 -7.63 2.96 18.92
N ASP A 406 -8.52 2.09 19.41
CA ASP A 406 -9.68 2.51 20.18
C ASP A 406 -9.25 3.10 21.52
N ALA A 407 -9.36 4.43 21.62
CA ALA A 407 -8.93 5.22 22.77
C ALA A 407 -9.79 4.98 24.02
N HIS A 408 -10.96 4.35 23.89
CA HIS A 408 -11.80 4.00 25.04
C HIS A 408 -11.28 2.79 25.82
N LYS A 409 -10.38 2.01 25.21
CA LYS A 409 -9.82 0.83 25.86
C LYS A 409 -8.82 1.22 26.94
N PRO A 410 -8.81 0.57 28.12
CA PRO A 410 -7.89 0.90 29.21
C PRO A 410 -6.41 0.69 28.85
N TYR A 411 -6.14 -0.12 27.82
CA TYR A 411 -4.80 -0.38 27.29
C TYR A 411 -4.45 0.44 26.03
N ALA A 412 -5.27 1.42 25.64
CA ALA A 412 -5.04 2.21 24.43
C ALA A 412 -3.65 2.87 24.44
N TRP A 413 -3.23 3.43 25.58
CA TRP A 413 -1.91 4.04 25.74
C TRP A 413 -0.77 3.07 25.39
N ALA A 414 -0.90 1.79 25.73
CA ALA A 414 0.09 0.76 25.44
C ALA A 414 0.11 0.43 23.95
N SER A 415 -1.06 0.39 23.29
CA SER A 415 -1.14 0.22 21.83
C SER A 415 -0.46 1.36 21.09
N TYR A 416 -0.73 2.62 21.45
CA TYR A 416 -0.10 3.79 20.82
C TYR A 416 1.42 3.79 21.04
N LEU A 417 1.87 3.49 22.27
CA LEU A 417 3.29 3.38 22.59
C LEU A 417 3.95 2.23 21.82
N GLY A 418 3.25 1.11 21.66
CA GLY A 418 3.69 -0.04 20.88
C GLY A 418 3.88 0.29 19.40
N VAL A 419 2.90 0.94 18.77
CA VAL A 419 3.00 1.40 17.37
C VAL A 419 4.17 2.37 17.19
N PHE A 420 4.32 3.34 18.11
CA PHE A 420 5.45 4.26 18.11
C PHE A 420 6.79 3.52 18.25
N GLY A 421 6.87 2.56 19.17
CA GLY A 421 8.07 1.74 19.38
C GLY A 421 8.45 0.93 18.14
N VAL A 422 7.47 0.29 17.48
CA VAL A 422 7.69 -0.48 16.25
C VAL A 422 8.21 0.40 15.12
N LEU A 423 7.66 1.62 14.94
CA LEU A 423 8.15 2.57 13.94
C LEU A 423 9.62 2.97 14.19
N TRP A 424 10.00 3.20 15.45
CA TRP A 424 11.39 3.50 15.81
C TRP A 424 12.33 2.33 15.56
N VAL A 425 11.93 1.11 15.95
CA VAL A 425 12.71 -0.10 15.70
C VAL A 425 12.91 -0.30 14.19
N ALA A 426 11.84 -0.16 13.40
CA ALA A 426 11.91 -0.26 11.94
C ALA A 426 12.84 0.79 11.33
N PHE A 427 12.79 2.05 11.82
CA PHE A 427 13.70 3.10 11.40
C PHE A 427 15.16 2.79 11.74
N LEU A 428 15.44 2.32 12.96
CA LEU A 428 16.81 1.97 13.37
C LEU A 428 17.37 0.79 12.56
N LEU A 429 16.53 -0.21 12.24
CA LEU A 429 16.89 -1.31 11.36
C LEU A 429 17.21 -0.82 9.94
N PHE A 430 16.36 0.04 9.38
CA PHE A 430 16.58 0.68 8.08
C PHE A 430 17.88 1.50 8.05
N TRP A 431 18.11 2.35 9.06
CA TRP A 431 19.32 3.13 9.20
C TRP A 431 20.57 2.25 9.32
N GLY A 432 20.50 1.18 10.14
CA GLY A 432 21.55 0.20 10.28
C GLY A 432 21.87 -0.52 8.97
N ALA A 433 20.84 -0.94 8.22
CA ALA A 433 21.00 -1.57 6.91
C ALA A 433 21.64 -0.61 5.89
N ALA A 434 21.22 0.66 5.85
CA ALA A 434 21.81 1.67 4.98
C ALA A 434 23.29 1.96 5.31
N ARG A 435 23.65 1.94 6.60
CA ARG A 435 25.04 2.05 7.08
C ARG A 435 25.86 0.83 6.67
N ALA A 436 25.35 -0.38 6.91
CA ALA A 436 26.00 -1.63 6.52
C ALA A 436 26.25 -1.67 5.00
N ARG A 437 25.25 -1.31 4.19
CA ARG A 437 25.37 -1.18 2.73
C ARG A 437 26.51 -0.25 2.35
N THR A 438 26.56 0.94 2.93
CA THR A 438 27.60 1.94 2.66
C THR A 438 28.99 1.38 2.95
N LEU A 439 29.16 0.71 4.10
CA LEU A 439 30.43 0.11 4.50
C LEU A 439 30.85 -1.08 3.61
N LEU A 440 29.89 -1.89 3.16
CA LEU A 440 30.17 -3.13 2.42
C LEU A 440 30.29 -2.93 0.91
N LEU A 441 29.54 -2.01 0.31
CA LEU A 441 29.43 -1.88 -1.15
C LEU A 441 30.24 -0.71 -1.73
N VAL A 442 30.37 0.41 -1.01
CA VAL A 442 31.04 1.61 -1.55
C VAL A 442 32.54 1.42 -1.80
N PRO A 443 33.33 0.78 -0.91
CA PRO A 443 34.75 0.55 -1.18
C PRO A 443 34.97 -0.28 -2.45
N ARG A 444 34.12 -1.28 -2.68
CA ARG A 444 34.20 -2.15 -3.86
C ARG A 444 33.85 -1.43 -5.14
N SER A 445 32.80 -0.60 -5.13
CA SER A 445 32.41 0.18 -6.30
C SER A 445 33.48 1.21 -6.66
N ARG A 446 34.09 1.87 -5.67
CA ARG A 446 35.24 2.77 -5.89
C ARG A 446 36.46 2.05 -6.43
N ALA A 447 36.83 0.91 -5.87
CA ALA A 447 37.96 0.11 -6.36
C ALA A 447 37.73 -0.35 -7.81
N ARG A 448 36.52 -0.80 -8.16
CA ARG A 448 36.16 -1.20 -9.53
C ARG A 448 36.20 -0.02 -10.50
N LYS A 449 35.68 1.15 -10.11
CA LYS A 449 35.74 2.39 -10.92
C LYS A 449 37.20 2.82 -11.14
N ALA A 450 38.05 2.76 -10.11
CA ALA A 450 39.48 3.08 -10.21
C ALA A 450 40.23 2.11 -11.14
N ALA A 451 39.97 0.80 -11.01
CA ALA A 451 40.57 -0.22 -11.88
C ALA A 451 40.14 -0.06 -13.36
N ALA A 452 38.86 0.25 -13.62
CA ALA A 452 38.37 0.50 -14.97
C ALA A 452 39.00 1.77 -15.59
N ALA A 453 39.18 2.84 -14.79
CA ALA A 453 39.85 4.06 -15.25
C ALA A 453 41.32 3.81 -15.60
N ALA A 454 42.03 3.00 -14.80
CA ALA A 454 43.42 2.62 -15.07
C ALA A 454 43.55 1.79 -16.35
N ALA A 455 42.65 0.84 -16.59
CA ALA A 455 42.66 -0.01 -17.79
C ALA A 455 42.35 0.78 -19.09
N GLY A 456 41.42 1.75 -19.03
CA GLY A 456 41.05 2.57 -20.19
C GLY A 456 42.12 3.61 -20.60
N GLY A 457 42.98 4.03 -19.68
CA GLY A 457 44.04 5.01 -19.93
C GLY A 457 45.26 4.47 -20.68
N GLY A 458 45.55 3.17 -20.56
CA GLY A 458 46.76 2.56 -21.12
C GLY A 458 46.75 2.36 -22.65
N ALA A 459 45.58 2.22 -23.26
CA ALA A 459 45.47 1.86 -24.69
C ALA A 459 45.67 3.03 -25.67
N ARG A 460 45.62 4.29 -25.20
CA ARG A 460 45.76 5.49 -26.08
C ARG A 460 47.13 6.18 -26.01
N GLY A 461 48.03 5.73 -25.13
CA GLY A 461 49.37 6.33 -24.96
C GLY A 461 50.53 5.51 -25.54
N ALA A 462 50.32 4.26 -25.95
CA ALA A 462 51.39 3.34 -26.36
C ALA A 462 51.87 3.53 -27.82
N ALA A 463 51.87 4.76 -28.33
CA ALA A 463 52.55 5.14 -29.57
C ALA A 463 53.60 6.27 -29.36
N ALA A 464 53.97 6.53 -28.11
CA ALA A 464 55.21 7.24 -27.79
C ALA A 464 56.24 6.19 -27.37
N ALA A 465 57.33 6.09 -28.14
CA ALA A 465 58.42 5.15 -27.92
C ALA A 465 58.89 5.18 -26.45
N PRO A 466 59.24 4.04 -25.86
CA PRO A 466 59.75 4.00 -24.49
C PRO A 466 61.06 4.79 -24.46
N ALA A 467 61.06 5.93 -23.76
CA ALA A 467 62.29 6.53 -23.26
C ALA A 467 63.05 5.43 -22.50
N SER A 468 64.32 5.22 -22.85
CA SER A 468 65.16 4.19 -22.27
C SER A 468 65.16 4.27 -20.75
N ALA A 469 65.19 3.13 -20.08
CA ALA A 469 65.21 3.01 -18.61
C ALA A 469 66.34 3.84 -17.94
N GLU A 470 67.36 4.23 -18.72
CA GLU A 470 68.42 5.17 -18.34
C GLU A 470 67.91 6.57 -18.00
N GLN A 471 66.98 7.14 -18.78
CA GLN A 471 66.49 8.51 -18.57
C GLN A 471 65.60 8.64 -17.31
N LEU A 472 64.99 7.54 -16.86
CA LEU A 472 64.18 7.51 -15.63
C LEU A 472 65.02 7.37 -14.35
N LEU A 473 66.26 6.89 -14.45
CA LEU A 473 67.18 6.78 -13.31
C LEU A 473 67.91 8.10 -13.03
N GLU A 474 68.26 8.88 -14.05
CA GLU A 474 68.89 10.20 -13.86
C GLU A 474 67.93 11.24 -13.24
N ALA A 475 66.64 11.19 -13.57
CA ALA A 475 65.66 12.15 -13.06
C ALA A 475 65.31 11.97 -11.56
N ARG A 476 65.66 10.82 -10.95
CA ARG A 476 65.39 10.55 -9.52
C ARG A 476 66.53 10.95 -8.57
N GLY A 477 67.68 11.35 -9.09
CA GLY A 477 68.89 11.63 -8.29
C GLY A 477 68.96 13.01 -7.62
N SER A 478 68.07 13.96 -7.94
CA SER A 478 68.32 15.38 -7.63
C SER A 478 67.26 16.10 -6.77
N SER A 479 66.27 15.39 -6.21
CA SER A 479 65.29 16.02 -5.29
C SER A 479 65.60 15.72 -3.83
N SER A 480 66.34 16.65 -3.21
CA SER A 480 66.65 16.64 -1.77
C SER A 480 65.38 16.59 -0.93
N LEU A 481 65.29 15.59 -0.06
CA LEU A 481 64.28 15.43 0.97
C LEU A 481 64.33 16.60 1.96
N GLN A 482 63.34 17.50 1.91
CA GLN A 482 62.97 18.30 3.08
C GLN A 482 61.72 17.72 3.74
N PRO A 483 61.76 17.42 5.06
CA PRO A 483 60.60 16.92 5.78
C PRO A 483 59.63 18.08 6.07
N ARG A 484 58.49 18.10 5.37
CA ARG A 484 57.41 19.07 5.60
C ARG A 484 56.52 18.58 6.74
N VAL A 485 56.85 18.96 7.97
CA VAL A 485 55.94 18.83 9.12
C VAL A 485 54.96 20.01 9.09
N GLN A 486 53.67 19.75 8.83
CA GLN A 486 52.60 20.74 9.01
C GLN A 486 51.88 20.48 10.33
N PRO A 487 51.80 21.45 11.26
CA PRO A 487 50.96 21.36 12.44
C PRO A 487 49.52 21.73 12.10
N CYS A 488 48.59 20.86 12.49
CA CYS A 488 47.15 21.02 12.32
C CYS A 488 46.54 21.62 13.61
N VAL A 489 46.81 22.89 13.91
CA VAL A 489 46.13 23.63 15.00
C VAL A 489 46.09 25.11 14.66
N ALA A 490 44.94 25.61 14.18
CA ALA A 490 44.42 26.97 14.38
C ALA A 490 43.27 27.25 13.40
N LEU A 491 42.02 26.95 13.80
CA LEU A 491 40.86 27.61 13.19
C LEU A 491 39.64 27.64 14.12
N VAL A 492 39.80 28.10 15.36
CA VAL A 492 38.67 28.54 16.20
C VAL A 492 39.15 29.70 17.06
N GLN A 493 39.29 30.91 16.50
CA GLN A 493 39.35 32.12 17.34
C GLN A 493 39.14 33.47 16.62
N ASP A 494 38.42 33.54 15.50
CA ASP A 494 38.27 34.83 14.80
C ASP A 494 36.84 35.16 14.35
N LYS A 495 35.89 35.04 15.28
CA LYS A 495 34.54 35.61 15.15
C LYS A 495 33.96 36.04 16.50
N MET A 496 34.64 36.93 17.21
CA MET A 496 34.02 37.83 18.19
C MET A 496 34.85 39.10 18.28
N LYS A 497 34.64 40.01 17.32
CA LYS A 497 34.88 41.45 17.48
C LYS A 497 34.15 42.20 16.37
N VAL A 498 33.58 43.34 16.76
CA VAL A 498 32.96 44.41 15.99
C VAL A 498 31.43 44.31 15.80
N GLY A 499 30.73 45.26 16.44
CA GLY A 499 29.34 45.61 16.22
C GLY A 499 28.64 46.00 17.50
#